data_AF-A0A522ET04-F1
#
_entry.id   AF-A0A522ET04-F1
#
_cell.length_a   1.000
_cell.length_b   1.000
_cell.length_c   1.000
_cell.angle_alpha   90.00
_cell.angle_beta   90.00
_cell.angle_gamma   90.00
#
_symmetry.space_group_name_H-M   'P 1'
#
loop_
_entity.id
_entity.type
_entity.pdbx_description
1 polymer ?
#
loop_
_entity_poly.entity_id
_entity_poly.type
_entity_poly.pdbx_seq_one_letter_code
_entity_poly.pdbx_strand_id
1 'polypeptide(L)'
;MKHAENRSQIWFKILSPEGRDLDNESKKWFLPEGTKKGEWFTSGNRIGTWLVSSPKEFILKTNRIFVVELGEAEPIIELPGIIWVKKVRLVREATNLDLKRFGIYRSFRQII
;
A
#
# COMPACT_ATOMS: atom_id res chain seq x y z
N MET A 1 -0.36 -26.34 -7.11
CA MET A 1 -0.64 -25.84 -5.74
C MET A 1 -0.14 -24.40 -5.53
N LYS A 2 -0.36 -23.47 -6.47
CA LYS A 2 0.18 -22.08 -6.37
C LYS A 2 -0.81 -21.05 -5.81
N HIS A 3 -2.10 -21.38 -5.68
CA HIS A 3 -3.14 -20.42 -5.29
C HIS A 3 -3.26 -20.19 -3.78
N ALA A 4 -2.62 -21.02 -2.94
CA ALA A 4 -2.71 -20.90 -1.49
C ALA A 4 -1.67 -19.94 -0.90
N GLU A 5 -0.50 -19.77 -1.53
CA GLU A 5 0.60 -18.96 -0.98
C GLU A 5 0.33 -17.45 -1.03
N ASN A 6 -0.51 -16.98 -1.97
CA ASN A 6 -0.81 -15.55 -2.14
C ASN A 6 -1.87 -14.99 -1.18
N ARG A 7 -2.53 -15.81 -0.35
CA ARG A 7 -3.49 -15.30 0.67
C ARG A 7 -2.79 -14.68 1.88
N SER A 8 -1.50 -14.94 2.05
CA SER A 8 -0.68 -14.46 3.17
C SER A 8 0.11 -13.18 2.86
N GLN A 9 0.16 -12.78 1.59
CA GLN A 9 0.97 -11.65 1.16
C GLN A 9 0.21 -10.33 1.36
N ILE A 10 0.73 -9.51 2.26
CA ILE A 10 0.22 -8.16 2.50
C ILE A 10 0.94 -7.21 1.54
N TRP A 11 0.16 -6.42 0.82
CA TRP A 11 0.67 -5.36 -0.05
C TRP A 11 0.46 -4.01 0.61
N PHE A 12 1.43 -3.12 0.43
CA PHE A 12 1.38 -1.79 0.99
C PHE A 12 1.42 -0.72 -0.09
N LYS A 13 0.67 0.35 0.13
CA LYS A 13 0.71 1.58 -0.64
C LYS A 13 1.29 2.68 0.24
N ILE A 14 2.25 3.45 -0.27
CA ILE A 14 2.88 4.55 0.47
C ILE A 14 2.44 5.86 -0.15
N LEU A 15 1.96 6.78 0.68
CA LEU A 15 1.42 8.08 0.30
C LEU A 15 2.01 9.20 1.14
N SER A 16 1.95 10.44 0.65
CA SER A 16 2.20 11.63 1.49
C SER A 16 1.20 11.69 2.67
N PRO A 17 1.44 12.52 3.71
CA PRO A 17 0.47 12.75 4.78
C PRO A 17 -0.93 13.13 4.27
N GLU A 18 -1.00 13.86 3.17
CA GLU A 18 -2.21 14.36 2.51
C GLU A 18 -2.83 13.34 1.53
N GLY A 19 -2.25 12.15 1.42
CA GLY A 19 -2.74 11.06 0.56
C GLY A 19 -2.32 11.19 -0.90
N ARG A 20 -1.24 11.92 -1.21
CA ARG A 20 -0.73 12.02 -2.59
C ARG A 20 0.22 10.88 -2.92
N ASP A 21 0.19 10.43 -4.16
CA ASP A 21 1.20 9.52 -4.69
C ASP A 21 2.59 10.18 -4.68
N LEU A 22 3.62 9.39 -4.35
CA LEU A 22 4.99 9.90 -4.23
C LEU A 22 5.67 10.17 -5.58
N ASP A 23 5.32 9.43 -6.64
CA ASP A 23 5.89 9.65 -7.98
C ASP A 23 5.17 10.73 -8.76
N ASN A 24 3.89 10.92 -8.46
CA ASN A 24 3.03 11.77 -9.24
C ASN A 24 2.05 12.43 -8.29
N GLU A 25 2.49 13.52 -7.65
CA GLU A 25 1.70 14.31 -6.69
C GLU A 25 0.34 14.78 -7.23
N SER A 26 0.09 14.61 -8.54
CA SER A 26 -1.20 14.83 -9.18
C SER A 26 -2.31 13.87 -8.73
N LYS A 27 -1.98 12.65 -8.28
CA LYS A 27 -2.99 11.67 -7.85
C LYS A 27 -3.17 11.67 -6.34
N LYS A 28 -4.33 12.16 -5.90
CA LYS A 28 -4.76 12.16 -4.50
C LYS A 28 -5.68 10.98 -4.23
N TRP A 29 -5.38 10.23 -3.18
CA TRP A 29 -6.18 9.12 -2.69
C TRP A 29 -7.08 9.57 -1.55
N PHE A 30 -8.30 9.03 -1.51
CA PHE A 30 -9.16 9.16 -0.35
C PHE A 30 -8.61 8.27 0.76
N LEU A 31 -8.15 8.90 1.83
CA LEU A 31 -7.58 8.21 2.98
C LEU A 31 -8.70 7.52 3.78
N PRO A 32 -8.50 6.28 4.25
CA PRO A 32 -9.46 5.63 5.12
C PRO A 32 -9.58 6.39 6.44
N GLU A 33 -10.82 6.69 6.86
CA GLU A 33 -11.13 7.32 8.14
C GLU A 33 -11.78 6.29 9.09
N GLY A 34 -11.16 6.08 10.25
CA GLY A 34 -11.61 5.09 11.23
C GLY A 34 -11.60 3.67 10.64
N THR A 35 -12.76 3.03 10.60
CA THR A 35 -12.95 1.66 10.07
C THR A 35 -13.39 1.61 8.60
N LYS A 36 -13.62 2.77 7.96
CA LYS A 36 -14.08 2.82 6.58
C LYS A 36 -12.91 2.63 5.62
N LYS A 37 -12.95 1.55 4.83
CA LYS A 37 -12.04 1.35 3.70
C LYS A 37 -12.23 2.50 2.69
N GLY A 38 -11.17 2.86 1.98
CA GLY A 38 -11.23 3.82 0.87
C GLY A 38 -12.01 3.29 -0.33
N GLU A 39 -12.14 4.11 -1.37
CA GLU A 39 -12.79 3.71 -2.61
C GLU A 39 -11.91 2.79 -3.47
N TRP A 40 -12.56 2.04 -4.37
CA TRP A 40 -11.84 1.26 -5.38
C TRP A 40 -11.33 2.17 -6.48
N PHE A 41 -10.02 2.21 -6.65
CA PHE A 41 -9.39 2.85 -7.78
C PHE A 41 -9.19 1.82 -8.89
N THR A 42 -9.69 2.14 -10.09
CA THR A 42 -9.56 1.32 -11.29
C THR A 42 -8.81 2.12 -12.36
N SER A 43 -7.87 1.50 -13.06
CA SER A 43 -7.17 2.12 -14.21
C SER A 43 -7.34 1.26 -15.44
N GLY A 44 -7.55 1.89 -16.59
CA GLY A 44 -7.73 1.22 -17.87
C GLY A 44 -6.47 0.50 -18.36
N ASN A 45 -5.28 1.01 -17.99
CA ASN A 45 -4.02 0.44 -18.45
C ASN A 45 -3.23 -0.19 -17.30
N ARG A 46 -2.79 0.59 -16.30
CA ARG A 46 -2.03 0.10 -15.14
C ARG A 46 -2.20 1.05 -13.93
N ILE A 47 -2.35 0.53 -12.71
CA ILE A 47 -2.12 1.27 -11.46
C ILE A 47 -0.82 0.70 -10.88
N GLY A 48 0.26 1.46 -10.98
CA GLY A 48 1.51 1.13 -10.32
C GLY A 48 2.11 2.43 -9.85
N THR A 49 1.98 2.68 -8.56
CA THR A 49 2.83 3.63 -7.85
C THR A 49 2.99 3.02 -6.45
N TRP A 50 4.18 2.51 -6.14
CA TRP A 50 4.58 2.02 -4.81
C TRP A 50 3.67 1.00 -4.13
N LEU A 51 3.22 -0.02 -4.87
CA LEU A 51 2.72 -1.24 -4.24
C LEU A 51 3.91 -2.15 -3.94
N VAL A 52 4.20 -2.34 -2.65
CA VAL A 52 5.41 -3.01 -2.17
C VAL A 52 5.01 -4.18 -1.29
N SER A 53 5.71 -5.30 -1.42
CA SER A 53 5.61 -6.41 -0.44
C SER A 53 6.26 -6.05 0.88
N SER A 54 7.36 -5.28 0.82
CA SER A 54 8.10 -4.79 1.97
C SER A 54 8.26 -3.28 1.84
N PRO A 55 7.68 -2.47 2.74
CA PRO A 55 7.84 -1.02 2.70
C PRO A 55 9.19 -0.55 3.25
N LYS A 56 10.07 -1.47 3.70
CA LYS A 56 11.34 -1.16 4.38
C LYS A 56 12.25 -0.24 3.57
N GLU A 57 12.34 -0.47 2.26
CA GLU A 57 13.20 0.31 1.34
C GLU A 57 12.63 1.71 1.05
N PHE A 58 11.37 1.96 1.41
CA PHE A 58 10.61 3.16 1.07
C PHE A 58 10.16 3.94 2.32
N ILE A 59 10.72 3.63 3.49
CA ILE A 59 10.39 4.33 4.72
C ILE A 59 10.95 5.75 4.64
N LEU A 60 10.03 6.68 4.41
CA LEU A 60 10.25 8.11 4.54
C LEU A 60 9.64 8.55 5.89
N LYS A 61 10.37 9.39 6.64
CA LYS A 61 10.03 9.77 8.03
C LYS A 61 8.66 10.44 8.19
N THR A 62 8.01 10.83 7.09
CA THR A 62 6.75 11.60 7.08
C THR A 62 5.63 10.93 6.30
N ASN A 63 5.88 9.85 5.54
CA ASN A 63 4.86 9.28 4.64
C ASN A 63 3.99 8.26 5.35
N ARG A 64 2.73 8.12 4.92
CA ARG A 64 1.78 7.17 5.49
C ARG A 64 1.78 5.89 4.68
N ILE A 65 1.74 4.75 5.37
CA ILE A 65 1.78 3.42 4.76
C ILE A 65 0.40 2.79 4.96
N PHE A 66 -0.23 2.33 3.88
CA PHE A 66 -1.56 1.74 3.90
C PHE A 66 -1.53 0.29 3.46
N VAL A 67 -2.25 -0.58 4.16
CA VAL A 67 -2.58 -1.92 3.68
C VAL A 67 -3.58 -1.79 2.55
N VAL A 68 -3.37 -2.52 1.47
CA VAL A 68 -4.28 -2.51 0.33
C VAL A 68 -4.93 -3.85 0.05
N GLU A 69 -6.09 -3.77 -0.60
CA GLU A 69 -6.78 -4.89 -1.21
C GLU A 69 -6.62 -4.77 -2.73
N LEU A 70 -6.16 -5.85 -3.36
CA LEU A 70 -6.07 -5.94 -4.81
C LEU A 70 -7.38 -6.53 -5.35
N GLY A 71 -7.85 -6.02 -6.49
CA GLY A 71 -8.98 -6.63 -7.20
C GLY A 71 -8.61 -7.95 -7.88
N GLU A 72 -9.54 -8.48 -8.68
CA GLU A 72 -9.49 -9.85 -9.23
C GLU A 72 -8.35 -10.14 -10.22
N ALA A 73 -7.58 -9.12 -10.64
CA ALA A 73 -6.46 -9.32 -11.54
C ALA A 73 -5.17 -9.64 -10.77
N GLU A 74 -4.44 -10.67 -11.22
CA GLU A 74 -3.13 -10.99 -10.66
C GLU A 74 -2.18 -9.78 -10.79
N PRO A 75 -1.45 -9.42 -9.72
CA PRO A 75 -0.45 -8.37 -9.76
C PRO A 75 0.70 -8.75 -10.70
N ILE A 76 1.13 -7.83 -11.56
CA ILE A 76 2.36 -7.99 -12.35
C ILE A 76 3.50 -7.36 -11.56
N ILE A 77 4.47 -8.17 -11.17
CA ILE A 77 5.66 -7.73 -10.42
C ILE A 77 6.77 -7.45 -11.44
N GLU A 78 7.13 -6.20 -11.64
CA GLU A 78 8.20 -5.82 -12.58
C GLU A 78 9.55 -5.60 -11.87
N LEU A 79 9.53 -4.97 -10.69
CA LEU A 79 10.73 -4.67 -9.91
C LEU A 79 10.44 -4.87 -8.41
N PRO A 80 11.48 -5.05 -7.56
CA PRO A 80 11.32 -4.95 -6.12
C PRO A 80 10.59 -3.64 -5.76
N GLY A 81 9.36 -3.76 -5.27
CA GLY A 81 8.55 -2.62 -4.85
C GLY A 81 7.72 -1.91 -5.93
N ILE A 82 7.75 -2.37 -7.19
CA ILE A 82 6.83 -1.90 -8.23
C ILE A 82 5.95 -3.05 -8.70
N ILE A 83 4.67 -2.90 -8.42
CA ILE A 83 3.64 -3.86 -8.78
C ILE A 83 2.54 -3.13 -9.51
N TRP A 84 2.13 -3.73 -10.62
CA TRP A 84 1.04 -3.25 -11.44
C TRP A 84 -0.22 -4.02 -11.13
N VAL A 85 -1.28 -3.27 -10.80
CA VAL A 85 -2.61 -3.81 -10.54
C VAL A 85 -3.64 -3.03 -11.33
N LYS A 86 -4.73 -3.68 -11.75
CA LYS A 86 -5.83 -3.01 -12.47
C LYS A 86 -6.82 -2.34 -11.52
N LYS A 87 -6.95 -2.85 -10.30
CA LYS A 87 -7.95 -2.43 -9.31
C LYS A 87 -7.36 -2.57 -7.90
N VAL A 88 -7.44 -1.51 -7.10
CA VAL A 88 -6.88 -1.47 -5.75
C VAL A 88 -7.67 -0.55 -4.84
N ARG A 89 -7.69 -0.86 -3.55
CA ARG A 89 -8.36 -0.08 -2.51
C ARG A 89 -7.50 0.03 -1.27
N LEU A 90 -7.43 1.23 -0.67
CA LEU A 90 -6.84 1.41 0.64
C LEU A 90 -7.76 0.80 1.71
N VAL A 91 -7.26 -0.13 2.50
CA VAL A 91 -8.04 -0.80 3.54
C VAL A 91 -7.97 -0.02 4.84
N ARG A 92 -6.74 0.27 5.29
CA ARG A 92 -6.42 0.95 6.54
C ARG A 92 -4.96 1.38 6.53
N GLU A 93 -4.59 2.27 7.43
CA GLU A 93 -3.18 2.53 7.72
C GLU A 93 -2.52 1.28 8.31
N ALA A 94 -1.26 1.06 7.92
CA ALA A 94 -0.46 -0.06 8.40
C ALA A 94 -0.12 0.15 9.87
N THR A 95 -0.28 -0.91 10.66
CA THR A 95 0.05 -0.90 12.09
C THR A 95 1.49 -1.33 12.30
N ASN A 96 2.03 -1.04 13.49
CA ASN A 96 3.34 -1.55 13.89
C ASN A 96 3.43 -3.08 13.78
N LEU A 97 2.32 -3.81 13.96
CA LEU A 97 2.31 -5.27 13.82
C LEU A 97 2.52 -5.71 12.36
N ASP A 98 1.90 -5.02 11.40
CA ASP A 98 2.08 -5.29 9.97
C ASP A 98 3.54 -5.02 9.55
N LEU A 99 4.12 -3.94 10.08
CA LEU A 99 5.44 -3.45 9.72
C LEU A 99 6.57 -4.23 10.43
N LYS A 100 6.33 -4.76 11.64
CA LYS A 100 7.29 -5.56 12.42
C LYS A 100 7.83 -6.77 11.64
N ARG A 101 6.98 -7.40 10.81
CA ARG A 101 7.33 -8.56 9.97
C ARG A 101 8.45 -8.25 8.96
N PHE A 102 8.63 -6.96 8.64
CA PHE A 102 9.65 -6.47 7.71
C PHE A 102 10.84 -5.82 8.45
N GLY A 103 10.94 -6.03 9.77
CA GLY A 103 11.99 -5.44 10.60
C GLY A 103 11.80 -3.94 10.84
N ILE A 104 10.57 -3.46 10.76
CA ILE A 104 10.20 -2.05 10.95
C ILE A 104 9.54 -1.93 12.32
N TYR A 105 10.31 -1.48 13.31
CA TYR A 105 9.91 -1.52 14.73
C TYR A 105 9.41 -0.18 15.28
N ARG A 106 9.65 0.92 14.56
CA ARG A 106 9.19 2.27 14.89
C ARG A 106 8.88 3.05 13.62
N SER A 107 7.61 3.15 13.29
CA SER A 107 7.15 3.97 12.18
C SER A 107 5.96 4.77 12.67
N PHE A 108 6.18 6.08 12.74
CA PHE A 108 5.24 7.15 13.10
C PHE A 108 4.98 7.31 14.60
N ARG A 109 5.12 8.55 15.07
CA ARG A 109 4.88 8.96 16.46
C ARG A 109 3.58 8.32 16.96
N GLN A 110 3.65 7.63 18.10
CA GLN A 110 2.47 7.48 18.95
C GLN A 110 1.92 8.88 19.19
N ILE A 111 0.74 9.18 18.65
CA ILE A 111 -0.07 10.25 19.21
C ILE A 111 -0.53 9.70 20.56
N ILE A 112 -0.02 10.33 21.62
CA ILE A 112 -0.37 10.08 23.03
C ILE A 112 -1.78 10.60 23.26
#